data_AF-A0A2S8GE42-F1
#
_entry.id   AF-A0A2S8GE42-F1
#
_cell.length_a   1.000
_cell.length_b   1.000
_cell.length_c   1.000
_cell.angle_alpha   90.00
_cell.angle_beta   90.00
_cell.angle_gamma   90.00
#
_symmetry.space_group_name_H-M   'P 1'
#
loop_
_entity.id
_entity.type
_entity.pdbx_description
1 polymer ?
#
loop_
_entity_poly.entity_id
_entity_poly.type
_entity_poly.pdbx_seq_one_letter_code
_entity_poly.pdbx_strand_id
1 'polypeptide(L)'
;MGRDSLQNASSRDQVNPGQGRRAELLITRGQASFRVRHIDSSVFMLGSSSECDLVLGDEQFPELYAYLLRTDEGYQLRCLAVEPVLTVNSEDTLVARLEDGDRIRCGPYEFRFHQTAASPDRPAEAAKVLPTAPAKADWVATDGQGREGVAAVRRLLHDIQTKVGNPDWQTSQHRRSA
;
A
#
# COMPACT_ATOMS: atom_id res chain seq x y z
N MET A 1 25.72 32.91 -46.19
CA MET A 1 26.14 32.63 -44.80
C MET A 1 24.96 32.00 -44.10
N GLY A 2 25.13 30.73 -43.72
CA GLY A 2 24.07 29.76 -43.48
C GLY A 2 23.19 30.07 -42.27
N ARG A 3 21.94 29.60 -42.39
CA ARG A 3 20.98 29.40 -41.30
C ARG A 3 21.41 28.18 -40.47
N ASP A 4 20.52 27.76 -39.57
CA ASP A 4 20.53 26.53 -38.74
C ASP A 4 21.09 26.78 -37.33
N SER A 5 20.23 27.12 -36.35
CA SER A 5 19.32 26.19 -35.65
C SER A 5 20.05 24.94 -35.19
N LEU A 6 20.07 24.72 -33.87
CA LEU A 6 19.97 23.42 -33.20
C LEU A 6 19.98 23.73 -31.69
N GLN A 7 18.80 23.89 -31.08
CA GLN A 7 18.18 22.85 -30.27
C GLN A 7 19.13 22.31 -29.18
N ASN A 8 19.28 23.07 -28.09
CA ASN A 8 19.68 22.46 -26.83
C ASN A 8 18.45 21.74 -26.28
N ALA A 9 18.29 20.48 -26.70
CA ALA A 9 17.29 19.56 -26.18
C ALA A 9 17.65 19.24 -24.72
N SER A 10 17.17 20.07 -23.80
CA SER A 10 17.03 19.70 -22.40
C SER A 10 15.91 18.67 -22.29
N SER A 11 16.22 17.44 -22.73
CA SER A 11 15.49 16.23 -22.39
C SER A 11 15.66 16.03 -20.88
N ARG A 12 14.80 16.73 -20.14
CA ARG A 12 14.66 16.60 -18.70
C ARG A 12 13.95 15.28 -18.45
N ASP A 13 14.78 14.22 -18.43
CA ASP A 13 14.65 13.00 -17.65
C ASP A 13 13.41 12.99 -16.73
N GLN A 14 12.25 12.62 -17.29
CA GLN A 14 11.08 12.25 -16.50
C GLN A 14 11.31 10.81 -16.05
N VAL A 15 12.10 10.64 -15.01
CA VAL A 15 12.10 9.39 -14.24
C VAL A 15 10.73 9.30 -13.59
N ASN A 16 9.90 8.40 -14.08
CA ASN A 16 8.58 8.11 -13.55
C ASN A 16 8.76 7.25 -12.28
N PRO A 17 8.55 7.77 -11.05
CA PRO A 17 8.87 7.03 -9.82
C PRO A 17 7.91 5.85 -9.52
N GLY A 18 7.07 5.42 -10.48
CA GLY A 18 6.11 4.33 -10.31
C GLY A 18 6.47 3.00 -10.98
N GLN A 19 7.52 2.91 -11.81
CA GLN A 19 7.72 1.77 -12.72
C GLN A 19 8.22 0.45 -12.07
N GLY A 20 8.49 0.41 -10.76
CA GLY A 20 9.27 -0.67 -10.16
C GLY A 20 8.59 -2.02 -9.91
N ARG A 21 7.37 -2.09 -9.38
CA ARG A 21 6.66 -3.35 -9.06
C ARG A 21 5.16 -3.09 -9.09
N ARG A 22 4.40 -3.88 -9.85
CA ARG A 22 2.95 -3.82 -9.85
C ARG A 22 2.42 -4.97 -9.01
N ALA A 23 1.32 -4.76 -8.30
CA ALA A 23 0.69 -5.83 -7.55
C ALA A 23 -0.83 -5.78 -7.65
N GLU A 24 -1.44 -6.92 -7.36
CA GLU A 24 -2.88 -7.10 -7.34
C GLU A 24 -3.30 -8.09 -6.23
N LEU A 25 -4.53 -7.91 -5.76
CA LEU A 25 -5.22 -8.85 -4.87
C LEU A 25 -6.31 -9.56 -5.65
N LEU A 26 -6.19 -10.89 -5.74
CA LEU A 26 -7.22 -11.77 -6.26
C LEU A 26 -8.10 -12.26 -5.10
N ILE A 27 -9.36 -11.86 -5.07
CA ILE A 27 -10.38 -12.29 -4.11
C ILE A 27 -10.76 -13.75 -4.40
N THR A 28 -10.29 -14.67 -3.58
CA THR A 28 -10.58 -16.11 -3.68
C THR A 28 -11.81 -16.50 -2.87
N ARG A 29 -12.13 -15.76 -1.80
CA ARG A 29 -13.33 -15.93 -0.98
C ARG A 29 -13.92 -14.58 -0.57
N GLY A 30 -15.25 -14.48 -0.60
CA GLY A 30 -16.00 -13.27 -0.30
C GLY A 30 -16.94 -12.90 -1.45
N GLN A 31 -17.91 -12.02 -1.17
CA GLN A 31 -18.76 -11.43 -2.21
C GLN A 31 -18.09 -10.17 -2.73
N ALA A 32 -17.79 -10.13 -4.03
CA ALA A 32 -17.19 -8.97 -4.66
C ALA A 32 -17.66 -8.84 -6.10
N SER A 33 -17.97 -7.60 -6.52
CA SER A 33 -18.35 -7.29 -7.91
C SER A 33 -17.20 -7.50 -8.89
N PHE A 34 -15.95 -7.40 -8.42
CA PHE A 34 -14.75 -7.69 -9.18
C PHE A 34 -13.79 -8.50 -8.33
N ARG A 35 -13.28 -9.60 -8.89
CA ARG A 35 -12.39 -10.52 -8.17
C ARG A 35 -10.95 -10.05 -8.11
N VAL A 36 -10.52 -9.12 -8.96
CA VAL A 36 -9.14 -8.61 -8.98
C VAL A 36 -9.16 -7.13 -8.60
N ARG A 37 -8.25 -6.74 -7.70
CA ARG A 37 -7.99 -5.34 -7.32
C ARG A 37 -6.52 -5.01 -7.53
N HIS A 38 -6.24 -4.02 -8.37
CA HIS A 38 -4.89 -3.53 -8.57
C HIS A 38 -4.45 -2.62 -7.42
N ILE A 39 -3.18 -2.71 -7.06
CA ILE A 39 -2.53 -1.90 -6.04
C ILE A 39 -1.73 -0.81 -6.78
N ASP A 40 -2.41 0.27 -7.13
CA ASP A 40 -1.84 1.36 -7.92
C ASP A 40 -1.23 2.48 -7.06
N SER A 41 -1.68 2.59 -5.81
CA SER A 41 -1.21 3.58 -4.83
C SER A 41 -0.05 3.05 -3.97
N SER A 42 0.70 3.97 -3.35
CA SER A 42 1.74 3.61 -2.38
C SER A 42 1.15 3.03 -1.08
N VAL A 43 -0.07 3.44 -0.74
CA VAL A 43 -0.84 2.93 0.41
C VAL A 43 -2.19 2.46 -0.12
N PHE A 44 -2.48 1.18 0.06
CA PHE A 44 -3.74 0.56 -0.34
C PHE A 44 -4.51 0.10 0.89
N MET A 45 -5.69 0.65 1.11
CA MET A 45 -6.46 0.52 2.35
C MET A 45 -7.54 -0.54 2.26
N LEU A 46 -7.71 -1.29 3.35
CA LEU A 46 -8.74 -2.30 3.53
C LEU A 46 -9.57 -1.94 4.75
N GLY A 47 -10.90 -1.98 4.64
CA GLY A 47 -11.81 -1.66 5.73
C GLY A 47 -13.26 -1.55 5.27
N SER A 48 -14.18 -1.26 6.20
CA SER A 48 -15.61 -1.12 5.87
C SER A 48 -15.99 0.25 5.32
N SER A 49 -15.11 1.26 5.44
CA SER A 49 -15.36 2.59 4.88
C SER A 49 -15.31 2.57 3.36
N SER A 50 -16.19 3.34 2.71
CA SER A 50 -16.16 3.58 1.27
C SER A 50 -14.92 4.34 0.79
N GLU A 51 -14.13 4.91 1.72
CA GLU A 51 -12.86 5.58 1.42
C GLU A 51 -11.70 4.59 1.27
N CYS A 52 -11.90 3.30 1.60
CA CYS A 52 -10.89 2.26 1.40
C CYS A 52 -10.84 1.79 -0.06
N ASP A 53 -9.65 1.47 -0.55
CA ASP A 53 -9.44 0.91 -1.90
C ASP A 53 -10.08 -0.48 -2.05
N LEU A 54 -10.08 -1.27 -0.97
CA LEU A 54 -10.82 -2.52 -0.85
C LEU A 54 -11.82 -2.43 0.29
N VAL A 55 -13.09 -2.24 -0.08
CA VAL A 55 -14.20 -2.17 0.86
C VAL A 55 -14.64 -3.58 1.28
N LEU A 56 -14.58 -3.85 2.58
CA LEU A 56 -15.07 -5.05 3.23
C LEU A 56 -16.50 -4.80 3.69
N GLY A 57 -17.48 -5.32 2.95
CA GLY A 57 -18.92 -5.07 3.16
C GLY A 57 -19.55 -5.75 4.38
N ASP A 58 -18.80 -5.96 5.46
CA ASP A 58 -19.25 -6.62 6.67
C ASP A 58 -18.98 -5.73 7.89
N GLU A 59 -20.00 -5.54 8.73
CA GLU A 59 -19.99 -4.62 9.88
C GLU A 59 -18.99 -5.02 10.97
N GLN A 60 -18.51 -6.27 10.97
CA GLN A 60 -17.46 -6.70 11.90
C GLN A 60 -16.12 -6.01 11.65
N PHE A 61 -15.91 -5.43 10.46
CA PHE A 61 -14.67 -4.75 10.11
C PHE A 61 -14.71 -3.27 10.50
N PRO A 62 -13.64 -2.73 11.14
CA PRO A 62 -13.47 -1.30 11.33
C PRO A 62 -13.42 -0.54 9.99
N GLU A 63 -13.74 0.76 10.04
CA GLU A 63 -13.70 1.67 8.89
C GLU A 63 -12.37 1.60 8.12
N LEU A 64 -11.26 1.58 8.87
CA LEU A 64 -9.92 1.26 8.39
C LEU A 64 -9.37 0.09 9.21
N TYR A 65 -9.30 -1.08 8.59
CA TYR A 65 -8.90 -2.34 9.21
C TYR A 65 -7.42 -2.64 9.01
N ALA A 66 -6.93 -2.53 7.77
CA ALA A 66 -5.55 -2.83 7.41
C ALA A 66 -5.11 -1.97 6.22
N TYR A 67 -3.81 -1.92 5.96
CA TYR A 67 -3.29 -1.34 4.73
C TYR A 67 -2.07 -2.09 4.22
N LEU A 68 -1.87 -2.00 2.91
CA LEU A 68 -0.67 -2.41 2.21
C LEU A 68 0.17 -1.18 1.91
N LEU A 69 1.42 -1.18 2.37
CA LEU A 69 2.41 -0.17 2.05
C LEU A 69 3.37 -0.73 1.00
N ARG A 70 3.43 -0.08 -0.16
CA ARG A 70 4.46 -0.30 -1.16
C ARG A 70 5.73 0.45 -0.74
N THR A 71 6.83 -0.27 -0.63
CA THR A 71 8.17 0.27 -0.38
C THR A 71 9.11 -0.16 -1.50
N ASP A 72 10.32 0.38 -1.53
CA ASP A 72 11.36 -0.07 -2.46
C ASP A 72 11.73 -1.55 -2.25
N GLU A 73 11.56 -2.06 -1.03
CA GLU A 73 11.86 -3.45 -0.70
C GLU A 73 10.74 -4.41 -1.09
N GLY A 74 9.49 -3.95 -1.27
CA GLY A 74 8.35 -4.79 -1.59
C GLY A 74 7.05 -4.28 -0.99
N TYR A 75 6.14 -5.18 -0.66
CA TYR A 75 4.84 -4.83 -0.07
C TYR A 75 4.79 -5.29 1.39
N GLN A 76 4.37 -4.40 2.28
CA GLN A 76 4.13 -4.68 3.69
C GLN A 76 2.65 -4.55 4.00
N LEU A 77 2.05 -5.61 4.54
CA LEU A 77 0.71 -5.62 5.08
C LEU A 77 0.75 -5.28 6.57
N ARG A 78 -0.12 -4.37 7.00
CA ARG A 78 -0.26 -3.98 8.41
C ARG A 78 -1.71 -3.97 8.83
N CYS A 79 -2.04 -4.73 9.88
CA CYS A 79 -3.34 -4.73 10.53
C CYS A 79 -3.38 -3.68 11.64
N LEU A 80 -4.48 -2.94 11.74
CA LEU A 80 -4.72 -1.93 12.77
C LEU A 80 -5.67 -2.42 13.88
N ALA A 81 -6.25 -3.60 13.71
CA ALA A 81 -7.22 -4.18 14.63
C ALA A 81 -6.78 -5.57 15.09
N VAL A 82 -7.19 -5.94 16.31
CA VAL A 82 -6.98 -7.28 16.87
C VAL A 82 -7.97 -8.28 16.26
N GLU A 83 -9.20 -7.82 16.03
CA GLU A 83 -10.27 -8.61 15.41
C GLU A 83 -10.93 -7.83 14.26
N PRO A 84 -11.39 -8.52 13.20
CA PRO A 84 -11.17 -9.93 12.89
C PRO A 84 -9.68 -10.25 12.72
N VAL A 85 -9.24 -11.47 13.06
CA VAL A 85 -7.82 -11.84 12.96
C VAL A 85 -7.35 -11.82 11.50
N LEU A 86 -6.21 -11.19 11.27
CA LEU A 86 -5.51 -11.22 10.00
C LEU A 86 -4.52 -12.38 10.00
N THR A 87 -4.55 -13.18 8.93
CA THR A 87 -3.59 -14.28 8.72
C THR A 87 -2.93 -14.16 7.36
N VAL A 88 -1.64 -14.50 7.30
CA VAL A 88 -0.90 -14.68 6.05
C VAL A 88 -0.37 -16.11 6.02
N ASN A 89 -0.69 -16.88 4.98
CA ASN A 89 -0.34 -18.29 4.86
C ASN A 89 -0.74 -19.15 6.08
N SER A 90 -1.86 -18.79 6.73
CA SER A 90 -2.40 -19.44 7.95
C SER A 90 -1.71 -19.07 9.26
N GLU A 91 -0.80 -18.08 9.26
CA GLU A 91 -0.19 -17.55 10.46
C GLU A 91 -0.82 -16.21 10.85
N ASP A 92 -1.29 -16.11 12.10
CA ASP A 92 -1.84 -14.90 12.69
C ASP A 92 -0.76 -13.81 12.76
N THR A 93 -1.04 -12.64 12.19
CA THR A 93 -0.05 -11.56 12.12
C THR A 93 -0.69 -10.18 12.09
N LEU A 94 -0.01 -9.21 12.68
CA LEU A 94 -0.33 -7.79 12.54
C LEU A 94 0.55 -7.10 11.49
N VAL A 95 1.69 -7.68 11.14
CA VAL A 95 2.64 -7.13 10.17
C VAL A 95 3.26 -8.26 9.36
N ALA A 96 3.13 -8.22 8.04
CA ALA A 96 3.74 -9.20 7.16
C ALA A 96 4.36 -8.52 5.94
N ARG A 97 5.54 -8.98 5.54
CA ARG A 97 6.05 -8.73 4.19
C ARG A 97 5.37 -9.73 3.26
N LEU A 98 4.85 -9.26 2.15
CA LEU A 98 4.17 -10.10 1.17
C LEU A 98 5.09 -10.52 0.04
N GLU A 99 4.97 -11.78 -0.34
CA GLU A 99 5.59 -12.39 -1.50
C GLU A 99 4.53 -12.86 -2.52
N ASP A 100 4.96 -13.05 -3.77
CA ASP A 100 4.03 -13.47 -4.82
C ASP A 100 3.40 -14.83 -4.48
N GLY A 101 2.07 -14.89 -4.56
CA GLY A 101 1.28 -16.08 -4.26
C GLY A 101 0.79 -16.17 -2.81
N ASP A 102 1.20 -15.24 -1.91
CA ASP A 102 0.77 -15.26 -0.51
C ASP A 102 -0.73 -15.23 -0.36
N ARG A 103 -1.23 -16.05 0.59
CA ARG A 103 -2.65 -16.13 0.93
C ARG A 103 -2.92 -15.26 2.14
N ILE A 104 -3.72 -14.21 1.95
CA ILE A 104 -4.16 -13.32 3.03
C ILE A 104 -5.61 -13.68 3.37
N ARG A 105 -5.91 -13.82 4.65
CA ARG A 105 -7.27 -14.05 5.12
C ARG A 105 -7.59 -13.17 6.31
N CYS A 106 -8.79 -12.58 6.29
CA CYS A 106 -9.38 -11.86 7.41
C CYS A 106 -10.88 -12.16 7.47
N GLY A 107 -11.34 -12.69 8.61
CA GLY A 107 -12.75 -13.08 8.78
C GLY A 107 -13.28 -13.99 7.66
N PRO A 108 -14.37 -13.60 6.96
CA PRO A 108 -14.96 -14.38 5.86
C PRO A 108 -14.25 -14.17 4.50
N TYR A 109 -13.29 -13.25 4.41
CA TYR A 109 -12.63 -12.87 3.17
C TYR A 109 -11.27 -13.55 3.00
N GLU A 110 -10.92 -13.83 1.75
CA GLU A 110 -9.63 -14.39 1.38
C GLU A 110 -9.13 -13.83 0.06
N PHE A 111 -7.84 -13.55 0.03
CA PHE A 111 -7.14 -12.95 -1.07
C PHE A 111 -5.86 -13.72 -1.38
N ARG A 112 -5.49 -13.77 -2.66
CA ARG A 112 -4.15 -14.09 -3.11
C ARG A 112 -3.45 -12.82 -3.57
N PHE A 113 -2.27 -12.59 -3.05
CA PHE A 113 -1.42 -11.48 -3.47
C PHE A 113 -0.58 -11.91 -4.66
N HIS A 114 -0.58 -11.10 -5.71
CA HIS A 114 0.30 -11.27 -6.85
C HIS A 114 1.13 -10.01 -7.06
N GLN A 115 2.44 -10.18 -7.28
CA GLN A 115 3.32 -9.09 -7.67
C GLN A 115 4.06 -9.43 -8.97
N THR A 116 3.99 -8.52 -9.92
CA THR A 116 4.86 -8.54 -11.10
C THR A 116 6.02 -7.59 -10.84
N ALA A 117 7.20 -8.16 -10.61
CA ALA A 117 8.43 -7.38 -10.68
C ALA A 117 8.60 -6.90 -12.12
N ALA A 118 8.87 -5.61 -12.32
CA ALA A 118 9.43 -5.17 -13.59
C ALA A 118 10.84 -5.76 -13.67
N SER A 119 11.02 -6.85 -14.42
CA SER A 119 12.29 -7.57 -14.51
C SER A 119 13.43 -6.63 -14.92
N PRO A 120 14.53 -6.53 -14.17
CA PRO A 120 15.83 -6.39 -14.78
C PRO A 120 16.41 -7.80 -14.95
N ASP A 121 16.74 -8.14 -16.20
CA ASP A 121 17.47 -9.32 -16.64
C ASP A 121 18.50 -9.87 -15.62
N ARG A 122 18.28 -11.10 -15.09
CA ARG A 122 19.27 -12.20 -14.80
C ARG A 122 18.77 -13.18 -13.70
N PRO A 123 19.10 -14.51 -13.76
CA PRO A 123 18.42 -15.56 -13.00
C PRO A 123 18.63 -15.52 -11.49
N ALA A 124 17.57 -15.91 -10.80
CA ALA A 124 17.55 -16.32 -9.41
C ALA A 124 18.49 -17.50 -9.17
N GLU A 125 19.50 -17.31 -8.32
CA GLU A 125 20.21 -18.43 -7.68
C GLU A 125 20.33 -18.17 -6.16
N ALA A 126 19.52 -18.95 -5.44
CA ALA A 126 19.74 -19.47 -4.10
C ALA A 126 20.33 -18.53 -3.01
N ALA A 127 19.44 -17.91 -2.25
CA ALA A 127 19.61 -17.84 -0.80
C ALA A 127 18.29 -18.24 -0.14
N LYS A 128 18.11 -19.56 0.02
CA LYS A 128 17.12 -20.15 0.94
C LYS A 128 17.61 -19.83 2.36
N VAL A 129 17.38 -18.59 2.81
CA VAL A 129 17.57 -18.24 4.21
C VAL A 129 16.38 -18.87 4.94
N LEU A 130 16.69 -19.88 5.76
CA LEU A 130 15.75 -20.45 6.72
C LEU A 130 15.01 -19.31 7.43
N PRO A 131 13.68 -19.38 7.64
CA PRO A 131 13.02 -18.42 8.50
C PRO A 131 13.56 -18.65 9.92
N THR A 132 14.59 -17.88 10.31
CA THR A 132 14.70 -17.45 11.69
C THR A 132 13.41 -16.72 11.97
N ALA A 133 12.53 -17.36 12.74
CA ALA A 133 11.36 -16.75 13.31
C ALA A 133 11.70 -15.30 13.67
N PRO A 134 10.92 -14.29 13.24
CA PRO A 134 11.07 -12.99 13.84
C PRO A 134 10.84 -13.22 15.33
N ALA A 135 11.91 -13.05 16.11
CA ALA A 135 11.82 -12.94 17.55
C ALA A 135 10.62 -12.04 17.81
N LYS A 136 9.66 -12.55 18.58
CA LYS A 136 8.60 -11.76 19.17
C LYS A 136 9.25 -10.46 19.64
N ALA A 137 9.08 -9.40 18.87
CA ALA A 137 9.08 -8.08 19.45
C ALA A 137 7.84 -8.15 20.33
N ASP A 138 8.06 -8.45 21.61
CA ASP A 138 7.13 -8.21 22.69
C ASP A 138 6.73 -6.74 22.58
N TRP A 139 5.75 -6.47 21.73
CA TRP A 139 4.89 -5.31 21.88
C TRP A 139 4.06 -5.63 23.12
N VAL A 140 4.67 -5.42 24.28
CA VAL A 140 3.91 -5.19 25.50
C VAL A 140 3.00 -4.02 25.16
N ALA A 141 1.70 -4.29 25.07
CA ALA A 141 0.68 -3.26 25.10
C ALA A 141 0.78 -2.60 26.47
N THR A 142 1.69 -1.64 26.60
CA THR A 142 1.75 -0.78 27.76
C THR A 142 0.51 0.12 27.69
N ASP A 143 -0.33 -0.07 28.71
CA ASP A 143 -1.19 0.91 29.36
C ASP A 143 -1.76 2.03 28.49
N GLY A 144 -3.08 2.07 28.22
CA GLY A 144 -3.89 3.28 27.94
C GLY A 144 -3.52 4.27 26.78
N GLN A 145 -2.24 4.56 26.57
CA GLN A 145 -1.59 5.49 25.64
C GLN A 145 -1.70 5.06 24.17
N GLY A 146 -1.96 3.77 23.88
CA GLY A 146 -2.17 3.30 22.52
C GLY A 146 -3.37 3.95 21.82
N ARG A 147 -4.39 4.38 22.59
CA ARG A 147 -5.58 5.06 22.03
C ARG A 147 -5.26 6.46 21.51
N GLU A 148 -4.37 7.19 22.19
CA GLU A 148 -3.94 8.52 21.76
C GLU A 148 -3.06 8.43 20.50
N GLY A 149 -2.15 7.45 20.45
CA GLY A 149 -1.32 7.21 19.27
C GLY A 149 -2.16 6.89 18.03
N VAL A 150 -3.15 6.00 18.16
CA VAL A 150 -4.07 5.67 17.05
C VAL A 150 -4.94 6.87 16.66
N ALA A 151 -5.41 7.66 17.62
CA ALA A 151 -6.18 8.89 17.33
C ALA A 151 -5.33 9.96 16.63
N ALA A 152 -4.06 10.11 17.01
CA ALA A 152 -3.13 11.03 16.38
C ALA A 152 -2.81 10.62 14.94
N VAL A 153 -2.57 9.34 14.69
CA VAL A 153 -2.37 8.81 13.33
C VAL A 153 -3.63 9.01 12.48
N ARG A 154 -4.83 8.75 13.03
CA ARG A 154 -6.10 9.00 12.32
C ARG A 154 -6.29 10.48 11.96
N ARG A 155 -5.97 11.41 12.88
CA ARG A 155 -6.01 12.85 12.59
C ARG A 155 -5.03 13.25 11.49
N LEU A 156 -3.82 12.69 11.53
CA LEU A 156 -2.79 12.97 10.52
C LEU A 156 -3.21 12.47 9.14
N LEU A 157 -3.76 11.25 9.06
CA LEU A 157 -4.26 10.70 7.80
C LEU A 157 -5.42 11.54 7.23
N HIS A 158 -6.35 11.97 8.08
CA HIS A 158 -7.43 12.87 7.68
C HIS A 158 -6.93 14.24 7.17
N ASP A 159 -5.93 14.85 7.81
CA ASP A 159 -5.33 16.12 7.37
C ASP A 159 -4.62 15.97 6.01
N ILE A 160 -3.93 14.85 5.79
CA ILE A 160 -3.28 14.55 4.51
C ILE A 160 -4.31 14.35 3.41
N GLN A 161 -5.35 13.55 3.65
CA GLN A 161 -6.41 13.29 2.66
C GLN A 161 -7.19 14.57 2.31
N THR A 162 -7.49 15.42 3.29
CA THR A 162 -8.19 16.70 3.03
C THR A 162 -7.33 17.72 2.29
N LYS A 163 -6.00 17.69 2.49
CA LYS A 163 -5.07 18.55 1.74
C LYS A 163 -4.74 18.03 0.34
N VAL A 164 -4.71 16.71 0.15
CA VAL A 164 -4.47 16.08 -1.16
C VAL A 164 -5.74 16.02 -2.00
N GLY A 165 -6.93 15.96 -1.37
CA GLY A 165 -8.24 15.97 -2.01
C GLY A 165 -8.75 17.35 -2.45
N ASN A 166 -7.97 18.42 -2.25
CA ASN A 166 -8.29 19.74 -2.79
C ASN A 166 -7.50 19.97 -4.11
N PRO A 167 -8.14 19.95 -5.30
CA PRO A 167 -7.47 20.14 -6.58
C PRO A 167 -6.94 21.57 -6.82
N ASP A 168 -7.03 22.48 -5.84
CA ASP A 168 -6.77 23.91 -6.00
C ASP A 168 -5.38 24.39 -5.52
N TRP A 169 -4.33 23.56 -5.58
CA TRP A 169 -2.95 24.04 -5.33
C TRP A 169 -2.16 24.37 -6.61
N GLN A 170 -2.74 24.15 -7.79
CA GLN A 170 -2.27 24.73 -9.04
C GLN A 170 -3.22 25.84 -9.48
N THR A 171 -3.09 27.04 -8.92
CA THR A 171 -3.20 28.35 -9.61
C THR A 171 -3.20 29.48 -8.57
N SER A 172 -2.01 29.78 -8.04
CA SER A 172 -1.70 31.13 -7.57
C SER A 172 -0.34 31.49 -8.16
N GLN A 173 -0.30 31.80 -9.45
CA GLN A 173 -0.32 33.18 -9.94
C GLN A 173 0.87 34.01 -9.39
N HIS A 174 2.10 33.60 -9.74
CA HIS A 174 3.11 34.58 -10.13
C HIS A 174 3.11 34.72 -11.66
N ARG A 175 1.95 35.10 -12.20
CA ARG A 175 1.88 35.89 -13.44
C ARG A 175 1.89 37.35 -13.02
N ARG A 176 3.09 37.91 -12.83
CA ARG A 176 3.30 39.35 -13.03
C ARG A 176 4.13 39.51 -14.28
N SER A 177 3.42 39.67 -15.39
CA SER A 177 3.94 40.34 -16.59
C SER A 177 4.12 41.81 -16.26
N ALA A 178 5.35 42.31 -16.37
CA ALA A 178 5.72 43.58 -16.97
C ALA A 178 7.24 43.56 -17.17
#